data_AF-A0A376MP69-F1
#
_entry.id   AF-A0A376MP69-F1
#
_cell.length_a   1.000
_cell.length_b   1.000
_cell.length_c   1.000
_cell.angle_alpha   90.00
_cell.angle_beta   90.00
_cell.angle_gamma   90.00
#
_symmetry.space_group_name_H-M   'P 1'
#
loop_
_entity.id
_entity.type
_entity.pdbx_description
1 polymer ?
#
loop_
_entity_poly.entity_id
_entity_poly.type
_entity_poly.pdbx_seq_one_letter_code
_entity_poly.pdbx_strand_id
1 'polypeptide(L)'
;MLWDADALNLLAINPDKRHNRVITPHPGEAARLLGSSVAEIESDRLHCAQRLVQRYGGVAVLKGAGTVVAAHPDALGIIDVGNAGMASGGMGDVLSGIIGALLGQKTVAV
;
A
#
# COMPACT_ATOMS: atom_id res chain seq x y z
N MET A 1 0.67 -12.56 -0.80
CA MET A 1 0.93 -12.30 0.64
C MET A 1 0.63 -10.84 0.94
N LEU A 2 0.16 -10.51 2.14
CA LEU A 2 -0.10 -9.12 2.56
C LEU A 2 0.90 -8.70 3.64
N TRP A 3 1.56 -7.55 3.47
CA TRP A 3 2.48 -6.97 4.45
C TRP A 3 2.00 -5.58 4.84
N ASP A 4 1.86 -5.34 6.14
CA ASP A 4 1.38 -4.08 6.73
C ASP A 4 2.21 -3.74 7.98
N ALA A 5 2.12 -2.49 8.45
CA ALA A 5 2.74 -2.03 9.69
C ALA A 5 4.23 -2.39 9.81
N ASP A 6 4.63 -3.09 10.87
CA ASP A 6 6.04 -3.41 11.14
C ASP A 6 6.72 -4.29 10.08
N ALA A 7 5.95 -5.06 9.31
CA ALA A 7 6.52 -5.78 8.16
C ALA A 7 7.08 -4.80 7.12
N LEU A 8 6.48 -3.61 6.98
CA LEU A 8 6.95 -2.53 6.11
C LEU A 8 8.20 -1.86 6.68
N ASN A 9 8.32 -1.76 8.00
CA ASN A 9 9.54 -1.26 8.65
C ASN A 9 10.74 -2.16 8.35
N LEU A 10 10.56 -3.48 8.46
CA LEU A 10 11.60 -4.46 8.11
C LEU A 10 11.91 -4.44 6.61
N LEU A 11 10.90 -4.27 5.75
CA LEU A 11 11.09 -4.15 4.31
C LEU A 11 11.88 -2.90 3.91
N ALA A 12 11.71 -1.79 4.64
CA ALA A 12 12.50 -0.58 4.42
C ALA A 12 13.98 -0.77 4.78
N ILE A 13 14.27 -1.55 5.83
CA ILE A 13 15.64 -1.86 6.27
C ILE A 13 16.32 -2.86 5.32
N ASN A 14 15.59 -3.88 4.88
CA ASN A 14 16.08 -4.92 3.97
C ASN A 14 15.17 -5.03 2.74
N PRO A 15 15.36 -4.18 1.72
CA PRO A 15 14.53 -4.16 0.53
C PRO A 15 14.61 -5.47 -0.25
N ASP A 16 13.44 -6.03 -0.56
CA ASP A 16 13.29 -7.20 -1.43
C ASP A 16 12.14 -6.95 -2.40
N LYS A 17 12.24 -7.44 -3.64
CA LYS A 17 11.25 -7.23 -4.70
C LYS A 17 10.49 -8.53 -4.98
N ARG A 18 9.16 -8.50 -4.84
CA ARG A 18 8.28 -9.68 -5.05
C ARG A 18 6.99 -9.30 -5.76
N HIS A 19 6.64 -10.03 -6.81
CA HIS A 19 5.41 -9.79 -7.58
C HIS A 19 4.13 -10.29 -6.89
N ASN A 20 4.24 -11.27 -5.99
CA ASN A 20 3.11 -11.90 -5.30
C ASN A 20 2.84 -11.28 -3.90
N ARG A 21 3.02 -9.97 -3.77
CA ARG A 21 2.86 -9.23 -2.51
C ARG A 21 1.94 -8.03 -2.66
N VAL A 22 1.12 -7.78 -1.66
CA VAL A 22 0.39 -6.53 -1.44
C VAL A 22 1.04 -5.83 -0.24
N ILE A 23 1.35 -4.55 -0.38
CA ILE A 23 1.80 -3.69 0.72
C ILE A 23 0.78 -2.58 0.96
N THR A 24 0.52 -2.23 2.21
CA THR A 24 -0.53 -1.26 2.59
C THR A 24 0.01 -0.05 3.36
N PRO A 25 1.05 0.66 2.88
CA PRO A 25 1.64 1.75 3.63
C PRO A 25 0.67 2.92 3.82
N HIS A 26 0.66 3.52 5.00
CA HIS A 26 0.24 4.90 5.18
C HIS A 26 1.37 5.88 4.77
N PRO A 27 1.14 7.20 4.68
CA PRO A 27 2.12 8.15 4.14
C PRO A 27 3.49 8.12 4.85
N GLY A 28 3.49 8.00 6.18
CA GLY A 28 4.72 7.81 6.98
C GLY A 28 5.50 6.52 6.68
N GLU A 29 4.81 5.39 6.46
CA GLU A 29 5.46 4.14 6.05
C GLU A 29 5.99 4.23 4.62
N ALA A 30 5.23 4.85 3.71
CA ALA A 30 5.65 5.06 2.33
C ALA A 30 6.90 5.95 2.25
N ALA A 31 6.94 7.03 3.03
CA ALA A 31 8.09 7.91 3.16
C ALA A 31 9.34 7.13 3.59
N ARG A 32 9.22 6.27 4.61
CA ARG A 32 10.30 5.38 5.05
C ARG A 32 10.74 4.39 3.96
N LEU A 33 9.79 3.76 3.29
CA LEU A 33 10.04 2.79 2.21
C LEU A 33 10.73 3.42 1.00
N LEU A 34 10.43 4.68 0.68
CA LEU A 34 11.01 5.40 -0.45
C LEU A 34 12.25 6.23 -0.09
N GLY A 35 12.57 6.37 1.20
CA GLY A 35 13.64 7.22 1.68
C GLY A 35 13.37 8.70 1.44
N SER A 36 12.11 9.12 1.60
CA SER A 36 11.63 10.49 1.38
C SER A 36 10.89 11.01 2.62
N SER A 37 10.42 12.25 2.56
CA SER A 37 9.54 12.87 3.55
C SER A 37 8.07 12.58 3.27
N VAL A 38 7.21 12.71 4.29
CA VAL A 38 5.75 12.61 4.12
C VAL A 38 5.22 13.70 3.19
N ALA A 39 5.80 14.91 3.24
CA ALA A 39 5.40 16.01 2.36
C ALA A 39 5.60 15.66 0.88
N GLU A 40 6.70 14.99 0.53
CA GLU A 40 6.95 14.51 -0.83
C GLU A 40 5.99 13.39 -1.24
N ILE A 41 5.59 12.52 -0.30
CA ILE A 41 4.55 11.51 -0.58
C ILE A 41 3.23 12.19 -0.91
N GLU A 42 2.80 13.14 -0.08
CA GLU A 42 1.52 13.84 -0.25
C GLU A 42 1.50 14.75 -1.48
N SER A 43 2.65 15.32 -1.89
CA SER A 43 2.71 16.18 -3.08
C SER A 43 2.47 15.43 -4.39
N ASP A 44 2.82 14.14 -4.47
CA ASP A 44 2.55 13.31 -5.64
C ASP A 44 2.35 11.82 -5.25
N ARG A 45 1.16 11.52 -4.75
CA ARG A 45 0.80 10.19 -4.25
C ARG A 45 0.73 9.13 -5.36
N LEU A 46 0.34 9.54 -6.57
CA LEU A 46 0.25 8.64 -7.73
C LEU A 46 1.65 8.16 -8.13
N HIS A 47 2.58 9.10 -8.28
CA HIS A 47 3.96 8.76 -8.60
C HIS A 47 4.62 7.94 -7.48
N CYS A 48 4.38 8.29 -6.22
CA CYS A 48 4.92 7.54 -5.09
C CYS A 48 4.40 6.09 -5.04
N ALA A 49 3.11 5.87 -5.30
CA ALA A 49 2.54 4.52 -5.38
C ALA A 49 3.18 3.69 -6.51
N GLN A 50 3.42 4.30 -7.68
CA GLN A 50 4.15 3.65 -8.77
C GLN A 50 5.59 3.32 -8.39
N ARG A 51 6.30 4.23 -7.73
CA ARG A 51 7.67 4.00 -7.24
C ARG A 51 7.74 2.85 -6.23
N LEU A 52 6.73 2.73 -5.35
CA LEU A 52 6.62 1.61 -4.42
C LEU A 52 6.53 0.28 -5.18
N VAL A 53 5.67 0.20 -6.20
CA VAL A 53 5.56 -1.00 -7.06
C VAL A 53 6.84 -1.27 -7.84
N GLN A 54 7.49 -0.24 -8.39
CA GLN A 54 8.76 -0.39 -9.12
C GLN A 54 9.86 -0.96 -8.23
N ARG A 55 9.96 -0.47 -6.99
CA ARG A 55 10.98 -0.87 -6.01
C ARG A 55 10.69 -2.24 -5.38
N TYR A 56 9.45 -2.49 -4.96
CA TYR A 56 9.10 -3.65 -4.14
C TYR A 56 8.28 -4.73 -4.88
N GLY A 57 7.80 -4.44 -6.10
CA GLY A 57 6.97 -5.35 -6.87
C GLY A 57 5.54 -5.49 -6.33
N GLY A 58 4.70 -6.20 -7.08
CA GLY A 58 3.34 -6.55 -6.67
C GLY A 58 2.39 -5.36 -6.68
N VAL A 59 1.62 -5.21 -5.60
CA VAL A 59 0.58 -4.18 -5.43
C VAL A 59 0.92 -3.29 -4.24
N ALA A 60 0.78 -1.98 -4.41
CA ALA A 60 0.86 -1.00 -3.34
C ALA A 60 -0.50 -0.32 -3.13
N VAL A 61 -0.98 -0.33 -1.89
CA VAL A 61 -2.20 0.37 -1.44
C VAL A 61 -1.74 1.50 -0.51
N LEU A 62 -1.52 2.69 -1.08
CA LEU A 62 -1.09 3.88 -0.37
C LEU A 62 -2.28 4.55 0.33
N LYS A 63 -2.43 4.25 1.62
CA LYS A 63 -3.52 4.71 2.49
C LYS A 63 -3.49 6.25 2.63
N GLY A 64 -4.67 6.83 2.83
CA GLY A 64 -4.89 8.28 2.96
C GLY A 64 -6.25 8.67 2.37
N ALA A 65 -6.64 9.94 2.50
CA ALA A 65 -7.87 10.46 1.87
C ALA A 65 -7.74 10.35 0.34
N GLY A 66 -8.60 9.58 -0.33
CA GLY A 66 -8.33 9.15 -1.71
C GLY A 66 -7.19 8.14 -1.73
N THR A 67 -7.44 6.91 -1.31
CA THR A 67 -6.40 5.86 -1.27
C THR A 67 -5.93 5.54 -2.69
N VAL A 68 -4.63 5.45 -2.90
CA VAL A 68 -4.06 5.13 -4.23
C VAL A 68 -3.69 3.66 -4.27
N VAL A 69 -4.15 2.94 -5.29
CA VAL A 69 -3.77 1.55 -5.55
C VAL A 69 -2.98 1.49 -6.84
N ALA A 70 -1.75 0.96 -6.78
CA ALA A 70 -0.89 0.74 -7.92
C ALA A 70 -0.49 -0.73 -8.00
N ALA A 71 -0.37 -1.29 -9.22
CA ALA A 71 0.15 -2.63 -9.44
C ALA A 71 0.93 -2.71 -10.76
N HIS A 72 1.91 -3.62 -10.80
CA HIS A 72 2.69 -3.87 -12.02
C HIS A 72 1.82 -4.61 -13.07
N PRO A 73 1.96 -4.32 -14.38
CA PRO A 73 2.85 -3.31 -14.98
C PRO A 73 2.32 -1.87 -14.91
N ASP A 74 1.03 -1.64 -15.18
CA ASP A 74 0.50 -0.28 -15.42
C ASP A 74 -0.86 -0.01 -14.76
N ALA A 75 -1.25 -0.80 -13.76
CA ALA A 75 -2.51 -0.55 -13.05
C ALA A 75 -2.33 0.55 -12.01
N LEU A 76 -3.15 1.59 -12.09
CA LEU A 76 -3.19 2.71 -11.14
C LEU A 76 -4.64 3.17 -10.97
N GLY A 77 -5.08 3.34 -9.74
CA GLY A 77 -6.43 3.79 -9.42
C GLY A 77 -6.50 4.56 -8.11
N ILE A 78 -7.52 5.41 -8.00
CA ILE A 78 -7.84 6.16 -6.78
C ILE A 78 -9.17 5.64 -6.24
N ILE A 79 -9.19 5.35 -4.94
CA ILE A 79 -10.38 4.99 -4.19
C ILE A 79 -10.84 6.26 -3.47
N ASP A 80 -11.81 6.95 -4.08
CA ASP A 80 -12.43 8.17 -3.54
C ASP A 80 -13.71 7.85 -2.74
N VAL A 81 -13.59 6.90 -1.81
CA VAL A 81 -14.67 6.53 -0.89
C VAL A 81 -14.15 6.43 0.53
N GLY A 82 -15.07 6.61 1.48
CA GLY A 82 -14.79 6.57 2.93
C GLY A 82 -15.06 7.91 3.61
N ASN A 83 -14.62 8.03 4.87
CA ASN A 83 -14.80 9.24 5.66
C ASN A 83 -13.66 9.41 6.68
N ALA A 84 -13.59 10.59 7.32
CA ALA A 84 -12.55 10.93 8.27
C ALA A 84 -12.47 9.98 9.49
N GLY A 85 -13.56 9.30 9.85
CA GLY A 85 -13.59 8.33 10.95
C GLY A 85 -12.66 7.14 10.72
N MET A 86 -12.28 6.86 9.47
CA MET A 86 -11.33 5.80 9.13
C MET A 86 -9.89 6.10 9.57
N ALA A 87 -9.58 7.34 9.97
CA ALA A 87 -8.29 7.70 10.57
C ALA A 87 -8.14 7.24 12.04
N SER A 88 -9.06 6.40 12.52
CA SER A 88 -9.02 5.81 13.85
C SER A 88 -8.10 4.59 13.91
N GLY A 89 -7.49 4.35 15.07
CA GLY A 89 -6.68 3.15 15.31
C GLY A 89 -7.46 1.86 15.02
N GLY A 90 -6.80 0.87 14.42
CA GLY A 90 -7.38 -0.42 14.06
C GLY A 90 -8.03 -0.51 12.67
N MET A 91 -8.33 0.62 12.02
CA MET A 91 -8.93 0.59 10.67
C MET A 91 -7.98 0.02 9.61
N GLY A 92 -6.67 0.21 9.79
CA GLY A 92 -5.64 -0.45 8.98
C GLY A 92 -5.68 -1.97 9.13
N ASP A 93 -5.87 -2.47 10.35
CA ASP A 93 -5.94 -3.91 10.63
C ASP A 93 -7.18 -4.55 9.99
N VAL A 94 -8.33 -3.84 10.04
CA VAL A 94 -9.56 -4.28 9.36
C VAL A 94 -9.35 -4.37 7.85
N LEU A 95 -8.76 -3.34 7.24
CA LEU A 95 -8.43 -3.35 5.82
C LEU A 95 -7.50 -4.52 5.48
N SER A 96 -6.46 -4.73 6.28
CA SER A 96 -5.52 -5.82 6.13
C SER A 96 -6.19 -7.20 6.24
N GLY A 97 -7.11 -7.37 7.19
CA GLY A 97 -7.91 -8.59 7.32
C GLY A 97 -8.76 -8.88 6.08
N ILE A 98 -9.42 -7.85 5.53
CA ILE A 98 -10.25 -7.98 4.32
C ILE A 98 -9.38 -8.38 3.11
N ILE A 99 -8.27 -7.69 2.87
CA ILE A 99 -7.36 -8.02 1.76
C ILE A 99 -6.79 -9.43 1.93
N GLY A 100 -6.37 -9.79 3.14
CA GLY A 100 -5.87 -11.13 3.46
C GLY A 100 -6.91 -12.22 3.19
N ALA A 101 -8.16 -12.00 3.60
CA ALA A 101 -9.27 -12.92 3.35
C ALA A 101 -9.55 -13.08 1.85
N LEU A 102 -9.58 -12.00 1.08
CA LEU A 102 -9.77 -12.04 -0.38
C LEU A 102 -8.63 -12.79 -1.08
N LEU A 103 -7.38 -12.57 -0.67
CA LEU A 103 -6.23 -13.34 -1.17
C LEU A 103 -6.35 -14.83 -0.83
N GLY A 104 -6.87 -15.16 0.35
CA GLY A 104 -7.06 -16.55 0.81
C GLY A 104 -8.14 -17.31 0.07
N GLN A 105 -9.15 -16.62 -0.48
CA GLN A 105 -10.23 -17.24 -1.25
C GLN A 105 -9.77 -17.82 -2.60
N LYS A 106 -8.57 -17.47 -3.08
CA LYS A 106 -8.03 -17.90 -4.39
C LYS A 106 -9.01 -17.68 -5.55
N THR A 107 -9.83 -16.64 -5.48
CA THR A 107 -10.81 -16.34 -6.51
C THR A 107 -10.10 -16.06 -7.82
N VAL A 108 -10.44 -16.81 -8.87
CA VAL A 108 -10.06 -16.47 -10.24
C VAL A 108 -10.81 -15.19 -10.60
N ALA A 109 -10.10 -14.16 -11.08
CA ALA A 109 -10.77 -13.01 -11.66
C ALA A 109 -11.66 -13.53 -12.82
N VAL A 110 -12.98 -13.40 -12.65
CA VAL A 110 -14.00 -13.84 -13.61
C VAL A 110 -13.89 -13.03 -14.90
#